data_AF-A0AAD2VPC0-F1
#
_entry.id   AF-A0AAD2VPC0-F1
#
_cell.length_a   1.000
_cell.length_b   1.000
_cell.length_c   1.000
_cell.angle_alpha   90.00
_cell.angle_beta   90.00
_cell.angle_gamma   90.00
#
_symmetry.space_group_name_H-M   'P 1'
#
loop_
_entity.id
_entity.type
_entity.pdbx_description
1 polymer ?
#
loop_
_entity_poly.entity_id
_entity_poly.type
_entity_poly.pdbx_seq_one_letter_code
_entity_poly.pdbx_strand_id
1 'polypeptide(L)' 'METQLKENKVDLRDYFAAKAMQGILVNAERNQFSFSETGEIASKAYELADAMLKARG' A
#
# COMPACT_ATOMS: atom_id res chain seq x y z
N MET A 1 -18.84 -7.30 29.68
CA MET A 1 -18.33 -8.07 28.52
C MET A 1 -17.80 -7.05 27.54
N GLU A 2 -16.62 -6.52 27.84
CA GLU A 2 -15.99 -5.49 27.03
C GLU A 2 -15.49 -6.17 25.76
N THR A 3 -16.12 -5.83 24.65
CA THR A 3 -15.71 -6.27 23.32
C THR A 3 -14.32 -5.71 23.08
N GLN A 4 -13.32 -6.53 23.38
CA GLN A 4 -11.91 -6.28 23.13
C GLN A 4 -11.82 -5.89 21.66
N LEU A 5 -11.69 -4.58 21.38
CA LEU A 5 -11.38 -4.11 20.05
C LEU A 5 -10.12 -4.86 19.64
N LYS A 6 -10.23 -5.74 18.65
CA LYS A 6 -9.10 -6.24 17.88
C LYS A 6 -8.33 -5.01 17.46
N GLU A 7 -7.25 -4.69 18.17
CA GLU A 7 -6.33 -3.64 17.77
C GLU A 7 -5.97 -3.94 16.32
N ASN A 8 -6.37 -3.03 15.42
CA ASN A 8 -6.06 -3.08 14.01
C ASN A 8 -4.54 -3.12 13.88
N LYS A 9 -3.97 -4.32 13.82
CA LYS A 9 -2.56 -4.54 13.53
C LYS A 9 -2.34 -4.23 12.06
N VAL A 10 -2.30 -2.93 11.75
CA VAL A 10 -1.61 -2.43 10.57
C VAL A 10 -0.17 -2.91 10.71
N ASP A 11 0.22 -3.84 9.85
CA ASP A 11 1.59 -4.32 9.86
C ASP A 11 2.50 -3.32 9.11
N LEU A 12 3.81 -3.54 9.15
CA LEU A 12 4.76 -2.68 8.45
C LEU A 12 4.53 -2.68 6.92
N ARG A 13 3.96 -3.76 6.38
CA ARG A 13 3.62 -3.91 4.97
C ARG A 13 2.48 -2.97 4.59
N ASP A 14 1.41 -2.92 5.39
CA ASP A 14 0.28 -2.02 5.20
C ASP A 14 0.70 -0.55 5.27
N TYR A 15 1.63 -0.21 6.18
CA TYR A 15 2.20 1.13 6.25
C TYR A 15 2.98 1.50 4.97
N PHE A 16 3.83 0.60 4.47
CA PHE A 16 4.56 0.83 3.21
C PHE A 16 3.62 0.88 2.00
N ALA A 17 2.60 0.03 1.96
CA ALA A 17 1.61 0.03 0.89
C ALA A 17 0.84 1.36 0.88
N ALA A 18 0.42 1.87 2.04
CA ALA A 18 -0.25 3.18 2.12
C ALA A 18 0.65 4.33 1.61
N LYS A 19 1.95 4.31 1.91
CA LYS A 19 2.91 5.31 1.41
C LYS A 19 3.16 5.17 -0.09
N ALA A 20 3.27 3.96 -0.60
CA ALA A 20 3.39 3.70 -2.03
C ALA A 20 2.15 4.19 -2.78
N MET A 21 0.96 3.86 -2.28
CA MET A 21 -0.32 4.30 -2.84
C MET A 21 -0.43 5.83 -2.88
N GLN A 22 -0.01 6.53 -1.80
CA GLN A 22 0.05 8.00 -1.79
C GLN A 22 0.93 8.54 -2.92
N GLY A 23 2.14 7.99 -3.11
CA GLY A 23 3.04 8.41 -4.18
C GLY A 23 2.48 8.14 -5.59
N ILE A 24 1.82 6.99 -5.77
CA ILE A 24 1.18 6.60 -7.02
C ILE A 24 0.06 7.59 -7.40
N LEU A 25 -0.80 7.94 -6.44
CA LEU A 25 -1.99 8.77 -6.65
C LEU A 25 -1.69 10.26 -6.87
N VAL A 26 -0.57 10.79 -6.38
CA VAL A 26 -0.23 12.21 -6.49
C VAL A 26 -0.12 12.67 -7.95
N ASN A 27 0.32 11.81 -8.88
CA ASN A 27 0.35 12.13 -10.30
C ASN A 27 0.40 10.85 -11.17
N ALA A 28 -0.74 10.19 -11.30
CA ALA A 28 -0.85 8.94 -12.07
C ALA A 28 -0.34 9.09 -13.52
N GLU A 29 -0.67 10.21 -14.18
CA GLU A 29 -0.20 10.52 -15.54
C GLU A 29 1.33 10.64 -15.63
N ARG A 30 1.97 11.40 -14.72
CA ARG A 30 3.43 11.57 -14.69
C ARG A 30 4.17 10.27 -14.37
N ASN A 31 3.55 9.41 -13.56
CA ASN A 31 4.13 8.13 -13.19
C ASN A 31 3.95 7.06 -14.28
N GLN A 32 3.41 7.42 -15.45
CA GLN A 32 3.11 6.50 -16.56
C GLN A 32 2.20 5.34 -16.14
N PHE A 33 1.45 5.51 -15.05
CA PHE A 33 0.49 4.53 -14.63
C PHE A 33 -0.87 4.90 -15.21
N SER A 34 -1.38 4.06 -16.10
CA SER A 34 -2.78 4.08 -16.50
C SER A 34 -3.50 3.00 -15.70
N PHE A 35 -4.08 3.36 -14.56
CA PHE A 35 -4.93 2.44 -13.81
C PHE A 35 -6.36 2.58 -14.30
N SER A 36 -6.94 1.45 -14.69
CA SER A 36 -8.35 1.38 -15.09
C SER A 36 -9.25 1.13 -13.88
N GLU A 37 -8.68 0.52 -12.83
CA GLU A 37 -9.41 0.08 -11.65
C GLU A 37 -8.65 0.33 -10.35
N THR A 38 -9.38 0.61 -9.25
CA THR A 38 -8.79 0.82 -7.92
C THR A 38 -8.04 -0.41 -7.39
N GLY A 39 -8.38 -1.60 -7.86
CA GLY A 39 -7.68 -2.85 -7.52
C GLY A 39 -6.24 -2.88 -8.02
N GLU A 40 -5.95 -2.28 -9.18
CA GLU A 40 -4.59 -2.25 -9.75
C GLU A 40 -3.66 -1.36 -8.92
N ILE A 41 -4.18 -0.23 -8.44
CA ILE A 41 -3.46 0.70 -7.56
C ILE A 41 -3.10 0.01 -6.24
N ALA A 42 -4.07 -0.69 -5.64
CA ALA A 42 -3.85 -1.44 -4.42
C ALA A 42 -2.80 -2.54 -4.61
N SER A 43 -2.91 -3.31 -5.70
CA SER A 43 -1.93 -4.36 -6.02
C SER A 43 -0.52 -3.79 -6.16
N LYS A 44 -0.33 -2.71 -6.93
CA LYS A 44 0.99 -2.08 -7.11
C LYS A 44 1.56 -1.49 -5.84
N ALA A 45 0.72 -0.93 -4.98
CA ALA A 45 1.13 -0.44 -3.68
C ALA A 45 1.68 -1.56 -2.79
N TYR A 46 1.03 -2.73 -2.76
CA TYR A 46 1.51 -3.89 -2.02
C TYR A 46 2.76 -4.54 -2.64
N GLU A 47 2.87 -4.59 -3.98
CA GLU A 47 4.10 -5.05 -4.65
C GLU A 47 5.31 -4.19 -4.26
N LEU A 48 5.15 -2.86 -4.20
CA LEU A 48 6.19 -1.94 -3.74
C LEU A 48 6.51 -2.14 -2.25
N ALA A 49 5.50 -2.35 -1.41
CA ALA A 49 5.71 -2.66 0.01
C ALA A 49 6.53 -3.94 0.20
N ASP A 50 6.22 -4.99 -0.56
CA ASP A 50 6.94 -6.26 -0.51
C ASP A 50 8.39 -6.10 -0.97
N ALA A 51 8.64 -5.28 -2.01
CA ALA A 51 9.99 -4.93 -2.44
C ALA A 51 10.79 -4.17 -1.36
N MET A 52 10.15 -3.26 -0.62
CA MET A 52 10.78 -2.53 0.48
C MET A 52 11.13 -3.45 1.66
N LEU A 53 10.23 -4.38 2.00
CA LEU A 53 10.50 -5.39 3.03
C LEU A 53 11.65 -6.30 2.62
N LYS A 54 11.67 -6.78 1.37
CA LYS A 54 12.76 -7.61 0.85
C LYS A 54 14.10 -6.88 0.84
N ALA A 55 14.11 -5.58 0.52
CA ALA A 55 15.31 -4.76 0.55
C ALA A 55 15.87 -4.55 1.98
N ARG A 56 15.03 -4.74 3.01
CA ARG A 56 15.39 -4.55 4.42
C ARG A 56 16.12 -5.77 5.02
N GLY A 57 15.97 -6.97 4.42
CA GLY A 57 16.59 -8.21 4.89
C GLY A 57 15.56 -9.26 5.26
#